data_AF-A0A938PNI1-F1
#
_entry.id   AF-A0A938PNI1-F1
#
_cell.length_a   1.000
_cell.length_b   1.000
_cell.length_c   1.000
_cell.angle_alpha   90.00
_cell.angle_beta   90.00
_cell.angle_gamma   90.00
#
_symmetry.space_group_name_H-M   'P 1'
#
loop_
_entity.id
_entity.type
_entity.pdbx_description
1 polymer ?
#
loop_
_entity_poly.entity_id
_entity_poly.type
_entity_poly.pdbx_seq_one_letter_code
_entity_poly.pdbx_strand_id
1 'polypeptide(L)'
;MMTQALFDDAPVVLSRLYEPDVELVCVRRDHRQDLHQLAVAAIERGTRIEARGVFPAGDRNAFSAATAAIKQQDPSLEVMLDDMFECSELLTELLGCAAIGYRLQTLHYPMCPRFHVDRIPCRLLVTYGGPGTEWITERWLDRKVLDSREPDIYPVIEGGRHQKLPEGAICVLKGSAWSASVADSGVPFAGVVHRSPAAPEGRMLMSLDPLNDVE
;
A
#
# COMPACT_ATOMS: atom_id res chain seq x y z
N MET A 1 2.07 18.29 15.65
CA MET A 1 1.51 17.16 16.44
C MET A 1 2.40 15.96 16.16
N MET A 2 2.84 15.21 17.17
CA MET A 2 3.55 13.95 16.90
C MET A 2 2.54 12.95 16.36
N THR A 3 2.83 12.37 15.19
CA THR A 3 2.01 11.32 14.60
C THR A 3 2.51 9.94 15.02
N GLN A 4 1.66 8.93 14.89
CA GLN A 4 1.95 7.55 15.22
C GLN A 4 1.42 6.58 14.15
N ALA A 5 2.10 5.45 14.06
CA ALA A 5 1.67 4.30 13.28
C ALA A 5 1.10 3.24 14.22
N LEU A 6 -0.07 2.71 13.88
CA LEU A 6 -0.76 1.70 14.68
C LEU A 6 -0.67 0.34 13.98
N PHE A 7 -0.34 -0.69 14.77
CA PHE A 7 -0.25 -2.08 14.32
C PHE A 7 -1.09 -2.92 15.28
N ASP A 8 -2.07 -3.63 14.74
CA ASP A 8 -2.96 -4.51 15.49
C ASP A 8 -3.24 -5.77 14.66
N ASP A 9 -3.79 -6.79 15.29
CA ASP A 9 -4.24 -8.01 14.60
C ASP A 9 -5.75 -7.90 14.26
N ALA A 10 -6.47 -7.00 14.94
CA ALA A 10 -7.89 -6.76 14.70
C ALA A 10 -8.12 -5.71 13.58
N PRO A 11 -8.98 -5.99 12.58
CA PRO A 11 -9.29 -5.05 11.50
C PRO A 11 -9.86 -3.70 11.95
N VAL A 12 -10.43 -3.63 13.16
CA VAL A 12 -10.97 -2.39 13.74
C VAL A 12 -9.93 -1.28 13.83
N VAL A 13 -8.63 -1.60 13.89
CA VAL A 13 -7.54 -0.60 13.86
C VAL A 13 -7.57 0.27 12.60
N LEU A 14 -8.11 -0.24 11.48
CA LEU A 14 -8.23 0.54 10.23
C LEU A 14 -9.03 1.83 10.44
N SER A 15 -10.10 1.78 11.24
CA SER A 15 -10.93 2.95 11.56
C SER A 15 -10.18 4.07 12.29
N ARG A 16 -9.10 3.72 13.01
CA ARG A 16 -8.23 4.70 13.69
C ARG A 16 -7.51 5.62 12.71
N LEU A 17 -7.49 5.29 11.40
CA LEU A 17 -6.94 6.16 10.38
C LEU A 17 -7.62 7.54 10.37
N TYR A 18 -8.86 7.67 10.83
CA TYR A 18 -9.55 8.97 10.92
C TYR A 18 -8.97 9.93 11.96
N GLU A 19 -8.13 9.44 12.86
CA GLU A 19 -7.61 10.23 13.95
C GLU A 19 -6.49 11.18 13.48
N PRO A 20 -6.43 12.39 14.06
CA PRO A 20 -5.52 13.43 13.59
C PRO A 20 -4.05 13.10 13.82
N ASP A 21 -3.73 12.27 14.82
CA ASP A 21 -2.38 11.85 15.18
C ASP A 21 -1.99 10.49 14.58
N VAL A 22 -2.85 9.82 13.83
CA VAL A 22 -2.52 8.53 13.18
C VAL A 22 -2.10 8.77 11.74
N GLU A 23 -0.89 8.35 11.35
CA GLU A 23 -0.38 8.49 9.97
C GLU A 23 -0.55 7.21 9.13
N LEU A 24 -0.55 6.07 9.82
CA LEU A 24 -0.47 4.74 9.23
C LEU A 24 -1.17 3.74 10.14
N VAL A 25 -1.95 2.84 9.56
CA VAL A 25 -2.55 1.71 10.26
C VAL A 25 -2.18 0.41 9.54
N CYS A 26 -1.90 -0.65 10.28
CA CYS A 26 -1.66 -1.98 9.73
C CYS A 26 -2.42 -3.04 10.52
N VAL A 27 -3.12 -3.90 9.79
CA VAL A 27 -3.67 -5.15 10.31
C VAL A 27 -2.67 -6.26 10.03
N ARG A 28 -2.06 -6.81 11.07
CA ARG A 28 -1.26 -8.03 10.98
C ARG A 28 -2.21 -9.20 10.90
N ARG A 29 -2.18 -9.88 9.76
CA ARG A 29 -2.99 -11.07 9.55
C ARG A 29 -2.21 -12.29 10.03
N ASP A 30 -2.94 -13.32 10.44
CA ASP A 30 -2.34 -14.66 10.53
C ASP A 30 -1.63 -14.95 9.20
N HIS A 31 -0.44 -15.53 9.27
CA HIS A 31 0.39 -15.73 8.10
C HIS A 31 -0.34 -16.62 7.09
N ARG A 32 -0.89 -16.00 6.04
CA ARG A 32 -1.54 -16.63 4.89
C ARG A 32 -0.47 -17.34 4.06
N GLN A 33 -0.07 -18.51 4.55
CA GLN A 33 1.03 -19.30 3.99
C GLN A 33 0.77 -19.68 2.53
N ASP A 34 -0.49 -19.85 2.15
CA ASP A 34 -0.96 -20.03 0.77
C ASP A 34 -0.54 -18.85 -0.12
N LEU A 35 -0.85 -17.62 0.28
CA LEU A 35 -0.51 -16.40 -0.46
C LEU A 35 1.00 -16.18 -0.52
N HIS A 36 1.70 -16.41 0.59
CA HIS A 36 3.15 -16.34 0.64
C HIS A 36 3.81 -17.31 -0.33
N GLN A 37 3.42 -18.58 -0.30
CA GLN A 37 3.98 -19.61 -1.18
C GLN A 37 3.74 -19.30 -2.65
N LEU A 38 2.54 -18.81 -3.01
CA LEU A 38 2.24 -18.40 -4.38
C LEU A 38 3.13 -17.22 -4.83
N ALA A 39 3.29 -16.22 -3.96
CA ALA A 39 4.14 -15.07 -4.25
C ALA A 39 5.61 -15.47 -4.44
N VAL A 40 6.18 -16.24 -3.51
CA VAL A 40 7.56 -16.73 -3.61
C VAL A 40 7.75 -17.57 -4.87
N ALA A 41 6.84 -18.51 -5.14
CA ALA A 41 6.96 -19.36 -6.31
C ALA A 41 6.84 -18.58 -7.63
N ALA A 42 6.00 -17.54 -7.68
CA ALA A 42 5.91 -16.66 -8.84
C ALA A 42 7.21 -15.85 -9.03
N ILE A 43 7.81 -15.35 -7.94
CA ILE A 43 9.09 -14.63 -7.95
C ILE A 43 10.23 -15.54 -8.42
N GLU A 44 10.37 -16.74 -7.85
CA GLU A 44 11.42 -17.70 -8.19
C GLU A 44 11.34 -18.19 -9.64
N ARG A 45 10.12 -18.36 -10.16
CA ARG A 45 9.89 -18.70 -11.58
C ARG A 45 10.14 -17.54 -12.54
N GLY A 46 10.37 -16.32 -12.03
CA GLY A 46 10.43 -15.10 -12.86
C GLY A 46 9.11 -14.81 -13.57
N THR A 47 7.97 -15.22 -12.98
CA THR A 47 6.65 -14.98 -13.56
C THR A 47 6.38 -13.47 -13.49
N ARG A 48 6.29 -12.83 -14.65
CA ARG A 48 5.91 -11.41 -14.74
C ARG A 48 4.41 -11.29 -14.52
N ILE A 49 4.05 -10.79 -13.34
CA ILE A 49 2.69 -10.34 -13.04
C ILE A 49 2.76 -8.82 -13.07
N GLU A 50 2.00 -8.21 -13.97
CA GLU A 50 1.88 -6.76 -14.05
C GLU A 50 0.46 -6.39 -14.43
N ALA A 51 -0.39 -6.30 -13.40
CA ALA A 51 -1.78 -5.91 -13.57
C ALA A 51 -2.04 -4.56 -12.94
N ARG A 52 -2.82 -3.74 -13.64
CA ARG A 52 -3.33 -2.47 -13.14
C ARG A 52 -4.66 -2.17 -13.81
N GLY A 53 -5.54 -1.50 -13.10
CA GLY A 53 -6.83 -1.09 -13.63
C GLY A 53 -7.66 -0.36 -12.60
N VAL A 54 -8.90 -0.10 -12.95
CA VAL A 54 -9.91 0.49 -12.07
C VAL A 54 -11.17 -0.35 -12.19
N PHE A 55 -11.87 -0.57 -11.08
CA PHE A 55 -13.19 -1.17 -11.06
C PHE A 55 -14.11 -0.43 -10.07
N PRO A 56 -15.44 -0.39 -10.31
CA PRO A 56 -16.40 0.15 -9.36
C PRO A 56 -16.32 -0.57 -8.01
N ALA A 57 -16.36 0.20 -6.93
CA ALA A 57 -16.22 -0.32 -5.58
C ALA A 57 -17.38 -1.29 -5.26
N GLY A 58 -17.06 -2.43 -4.64
CA GLY A 58 -18.04 -3.49 -4.33
C GLY A 58 -18.54 -4.31 -5.54
N ASP A 59 -18.12 -4.01 -6.77
CA ASP A 59 -18.55 -4.78 -7.96
C ASP A 59 -17.60 -5.94 -8.26
N ARG A 60 -17.95 -7.14 -7.75
CA ARG A 60 -17.19 -8.38 -7.98
C ARG A 60 -17.15 -8.80 -9.45
N ASN A 61 -18.17 -8.49 -10.24
CA ASN A 61 -18.19 -8.86 -11.66
C ASN A 61 -17.21 -7.98 -12.44
N ALA A 62 -17.22 -6.66 -12.19
CA ALA A 62 -16.28 -5.74 -12.77
C ALA A 62 -14.84 -6.04 -12.35
N PHE A 63 -14.62 -6.38 -11.07
CA PHE A 63 -13.32 -6.86 -10.59
C PHE A 63 -12.87 -8.10 -11.36
N SER A 64 -13.72 -9.13 -11.45
CA SER A 64 -13.41 -10.38 -12.13
C SER A 64 -13.08 -10.16 -13.61
N ALA A 65 -13.78 -9.24 -14.28
CA ALA A 65 -13.49 -8.85 -15.65
C ALA A 65 -12.13 -8.13 -15.77
N ALA A 66 -11.83 -7.20 -14.86
CA ALA A 66 -10.59 -6.45 -14.84
C ALA A 66 -9.36 -7.34 -14.55
N THR A 67 -9.52 -8.39 -13.74
CA THR A 67 -8.44 -9.32 -13.37
C THR A 67 -8.42 -10.61 -14.19
N ALA A 68 -9.29 -10.75 -15.19
CA ALA A 68 -9.44 -11.98 -15.97
C ALA A 68 -8.13 -12.44 -16.63
N ALA A 69 -7.31 -11.51 -17.13
CA ALA A 69 -6.02 -11.82 -17.75
C ALA A 69 -5.03 -12.46 -16.76
N ILE A 70 -5.06 -12.05 -15.49
CA ILE A 70 -4.21 -12.62 -14.43
C ILE A 70 -4.61 -14.07 -14.17
N LYS A 71 -5.92 -14.31 -14.00
CA LYS A 71 -6.47 -15.65 -13.77
C LYS A 71 -6.24 -16.58 -14.96
N GLN A 72 -6.30 -16.07 -16.19
CA GLN A 72 -5.99 -16.84 -17.40
C GLN A 72 -4.50 -17.18 -17.51
N GLN A 73 -3.62 -16.28 -17.08
CA GLN A 73 -2.18 -16.52 -17.07
C GLN A 73 -1.80 -17.61 -16.06
N ASP A 74 -2.37 -17.56 -14.86
CA ASP A 74 -2.14 -18.57 -13.82
C ASP A 74 -3.39 -18.71 -12.93
N PRO A 75 -4.20 -19.78 -13.12
CA PRO A 75 -5.38 -20.03 -12.31
C PRO A 75 -5.11 -20.18 -10.81
N SER A 76 -3.87 -20.52 -10.41
CA SER A 76 -3.51 -20.62 -8.99
C SER A 76 -3.50 -19.27 -8.28
N LEU A 77 -3.48 -18.16 -9.01
CA LEU A 77 -3.57 -16.81 -8.47
C LEU A 77 -5.00 -16.42 -8.03
N GLU A 78 -6.00 -17.27 -8.24
CA GLU A 78 -7.39 -16.98 -7.84
C GLU A 78 -7.51 -16.60 -6.35
N VAL A 79 -6.84 -17.33 -5.45
CA VAL A 79 -6.84 -17.02 -4.02
C VAL A 79 -6.24 -15.63 -3.70
N MET A 80 -5.29 -15.17 -4.51
CA MET A 80 -4.68 -13.84 -4.37
C MET A 80 -5.58 -12.74 -4.93
N LEU A 81 -6.37 -13.06 -5.96
CA LEU A 81 -7.40 -12.15 -6.48
C LEU A 81 -8.55 -12.02 -5.48
N ASP A 82 -8.94 -13.10 -4.82
CA ASP A 82 -9.93 -13.04 -3.73
C ASP A 82 -9.43 -12.18 -2.57
N ASP A 83 -8.17 -12.35 -2.13
CA ASP A 83 -7.55 -11.49 -1.10
C ASP A 83 -7.52 -10.01 -1.52
N MET A 84 -7.19 -9.73 -2.78
CA MET A 84 -7.20 -8.38 -3.33
C MET A 84 -8.61 -7.77 -3.33
N PHE A 85 -9.65 -8.56 -3.64
CA PHE A 85 -11.03 -8.09 -3.57
C PHE A 85 -11.46 -7.82 -2.13
N GLU A 86 -11.16 -8.71 -1.18
CA GLU A 86 -11.45 -8.51 0.25
C GLU A 86 -10.77 -7.23 0.78
N CYS A 87 -9.50 -7.00 0.42
CA CYS A 87 -8.79 -5.76 0.75
C CYS A 87 -9.47 -4.52 0.14
N SER A 88 -10.05 -4.66 -1.06
CA SER A 88 -10.78 -3.57 -1.71
C SER A 88 -12.11 -3.28 -1.02
N GLU A 89 -12.80 -4.30 -0.50
CA GLU A 89 -14.01 -4.13 0.29
C GLU A 89 -13.69 -3.41 1.61
N LEU A 90 -12.61 -3.79 2.30
CA LEU A 90 -12.16 -3.09 3.50
C LEU A 90 -11.85 -1.62 3.24
N LEU A 91 -11.17 -1.31 2.13
CA LEU A 91 -10.87 0.08 1.78
C LEU A 91 -12.12 0.87 1.40
N THR A 92 -13.06 0.22 0.70
CA THR A 92 -14.36 0.79 0.32
C THR A 92 -15.19 1.10 1.56
N GLU A 93 -15.29 0.16 2.50
CA GLU A 93 -16.01 0.36 3.76
C GLU A 93 -15.35 1.45 4.61
N LEU A 94 -14.01 1.46 4.66
CA LEU A 94 -13.26 2.46 5.41
C LEU A 94 -13.51 3.88 4.90
N LEU A 95 -13.59 4.09 3.57
CA LEU A 95 -13.55 5.45 2.98
C LEU A 95 -14.80 5.87 2.20
N GLY A 96 -15.72 4.94 1.90
CA GLY A 96 -16.90 5.20 1.08
C GLY A 96 -16.57 5.60 -0.36
N CYS A 97 -15.46 5.11 -0.93
CA CYS A 97 -15.05 5.47 -2.29
C CYS A 97 -15.91 4.81 -3.38
N ALA A 98 -15.99 5.43 -4.56
CA ALA A 98 -16.84 5.00 -5.66
C ALA A 98 -16.17 3.93 -6.55
N ALA A 99 -14.84 3.97 -6.65
CA ALA A 99 -14.05 2.99 -7.38
C ALA A 99 -12.71 2.75 -6.72
N ILE A 100 -12.07 1.64 -7.12
CA ILE A 100 -10.76 1.22 -6.64
C ILE A 100 -9.82 1.14 -7.83
N GLY A 101 -8.75 1.92 -7.78
CA GLY A 101 -7.58 1.69 -8.61
C GLY A 101 -6.75 0.58 -7.99
N TYR A 102 -6.39 -0.45 -8.76
CA TYR A 102 -5.56 -1.55 -8.26
C TYR A 102 -4.27 -1.68 -9.06
N ARG A 103 -3.28 -2.26 -8.40
CA ARG A 103 -2.05 -2.75 -9.01
C ARG A 103 -1.58 -4.01 -8.30
N LEU A 104 -1.23 -5.05 -9.06
CA LEU A 104 -0.62 -6.28 -8.56
C LEU A 104 0.61 -6.59 -9.41
N GLN A 105 1.78 -6.68 -8.79
CA GLN A 105 3.05 -6.74 -9.51
C GLN A 105 4.11 -7.61 -8.85
N THR A 106 4.86 -8.36 -9.66
CA THR A 106 6.20 -8.87 -9.31
C THR A 106 7.28 -7.86 -9.71
N LEU A 107 8.19 -7.56 -8.80
CA LEU A 107 9.20 -6.51 -8.94
C LEU A 107 10.59 -7.05 -8.59
N HIS A 108 11.56 -6.90 -9.51
CA HIS A 108 12.99 -7.17 -9.25
C HIS A 108 13.84 -5.89 -9.15
N TYR A 109 13.17 -4.73 -9.24
CA TYR A 109 13.77 -3.41 -9.11
C TYR A 109 12.78 -2.48 -8.38
N PRO A 110 13.27 -1.46 -7.65
CA PRO A 110 12.39 -0.51 -6.99
C PRO A 110 11.71 0.40 -8.02
N MET A 111 10.37 0.43 -8.05
CA MET A 111 9.62 1.38 -8.91
C MET A 111 9.83 2.83 -8.47
N CYS A 112 9.82 3.06 -7.16
CA CYS A 112 10.00 4.37 -6.53
C CYS A 112 11.13 4.26 -5.49
N PRO A 113 12.41 4.26 -5.92
CA PRO A 113 13.56 4.08 -5.02
C PRO A 113 13.79 5.27 -4.08
N ARG A 114 13.22 6.42 -4.41
CA ARG A 114 13.31 7.64 -3.59
C ARG A 114 12.14 7.71 -2.60
N PHE A 115 12.45 8.18 -1.39
CA PHE A 115 11.42 8.54 -0.43
C PHE A 115 10.56 9.67 -1.00
N HIS A 116 9.25 9.47 -0.96
CA HIS A 116 8.26 10.39 -1.50
C HIS A 116 6.97 10.33 -0.68
N VAL A 117 6.07 11.25 -0.97
CA VAL A 117 4.71 11.27 -0.46
C VAL A 117 3.76 11.11 -1.64
N ASP A 118 2.80 10.20 -1.50
CA ASP A 118 1.73 10.05 -2.46
C ASP A 118 0.74 11.22 -2.39
N ARG A 119 0.31 11.71 -3.57
CA ARG A 119 -0.66 12.82 -3.70
C ARG A 119 -2.12 12.37 -3.78
N ILE A 120 -2.42 11.23 -3.16
CA ILE A 120 -3.78 10.68 -3.04
C ILE A 120 -4.20 10.71 -1.55
N PRO A 121 -5.47 10.43 -1.22
CA PRO A 121 -5.92 10.47 0.17
C PRO A 121 -5.17 9.46 1.03
N CYS A 122 -5.08 8.22 0.56
CA CYS A 122 -4.28 7.16 1.15
C CYS A 122 -4.05 6.03 0.15
N ARG A 123 -3.16 5.11 0.49
CA ARG A 123 -2.90 3.88 -0.26
C ARG A 123 -2.96 2.68 0.66
N LEU A 124 -3.69 1.65 0.27
CA LEU A 124 -3.59 0.33 0.89
C LEU A 124 -2.47 -0.46 0.20
N LEU A 125 -1.62 -1.11 1.00
CA LEU A 125 -0.50 -1.92 0.55
C LEU A 125 -0.53 -3.30 1.22
N VAL A 126 -0.26 -4.33 0.42
CA VAL A 126 0.11 -5.67 0.91
C VAL A 126 1.32 -6.16 0.11
N THR A 127 2.39 -6.53 0.81
CA THR A 127 3.49 -7.29 0.20
C THR A 127 3.22 -8.78 0.45
N TYR A 128 2.98 -9.56 -0.60
CA TYR A 128 2.71 -11.01 -0.46
C TYR A 128 3.98 -11.84 -0.32
N GLY A 129 5.11 -11.35 -0.81
CA GLY A 129 6.41 -12.00 -0.67
C GLY A 129 7.55 -11.02 -0.92
N GLY A 130 8.64 -11.18 -0.19
CA GLY A 130 9.83 -10.32 -0.28
C GLY A 130 9.72 -9.06 0.60
N PRO A 131 10.64 -8.08 0.45
CA PRO A 131 10.69 -6.93 1.34
C PRO A 131 9.45 -6.01 1.23
N GLY A 132 8.91 -5.65 2.40
CA GLY A 132 7.83 -4.66 2.54
C GLY A 132 8.26 -3.23 2.20
N THR A 133 7.28 -2.41 1.81
CA THR A 133 7.49 -0.97 1.55
C THR A 133 8.21 -0.31 2.73
N GLU A 134 9.22 0.51 2.43
CA GLU A 134 10.01 1.22 3.43
C GLU A 134 9.37 2.58 3.71
N TRP A 135 9.29 2.96 4.98
CA TRP A 135 8.66 4.21 5.40
C TRP A 135 9.39 4.84 6.58
N ILE A 136 9.24 6.15 6.78
CA ILE A 136 9.87 6.89 7.86
C ILE A 136 8.77 7.49 8.72
N THR A 137 8.83 7.25 10.02
CA THR A 137 7.92 7.91 10.97
C THR A 137 8.27 9.37 11.11
N GLU A 138 7.27 10.23 11.29
CA GLU A 138 7.45 11.70 11.35
C GLU A 138 8.51 12.12 12.38
N ARG A 139 8.63 11.41 13.51
CA ARG A 139 9.64 11.72 14.55
C ARG A 139 11.10 11.57 14.09
N TRP A 140 11.35 10.81 13.02
CA TRP A 140 12.68 10.56 12.48
C TRP A 140 12.91 11.21 11.11
N LEU A 141 11.89 11.90 10.58
CA LEU A 141 11.90 12.45 9.24
C LEU A 141 12.55 13.84 9.24
N ASP A 142 13.52 14.04 8.33
CA ASP A 142 13.95 15.39 7.94
C ASP A 142 13.21 15.83 6.68
N ARG A 143 12.11 16.57 6.85
CA ARG A 143 11.32 17.07 5.72
C ARG A 143 12.06 18.10 4.87
N LYS A 144 13.07 18.79 5.41
CA LYS A 144 13.77 19.87 4.68
C LYS A 144 14.50 19.36 3.45
N VAL A 145 14.93 18.11 3.49
CA VAL A 145 15.67 17.48 2.40
C VAL A 145 14.77 16.70 1.44
N LEU A 146 13.48 16.51 1.75
CA LEU A 146 12.58 15.68 0.94
C LEU A 146 12.37 16.22 -0.48
N ASP A 147 12.30 17.56 -0.62
CA ASP A 147 12.16 18.24 -1.91
C ASP A 147 13.49 18.40 -2.67
N SER A 148 14.62 18.03 -2.05
CA SER A 148 15.92 18.13 -2.71
C SER A 148 15.98 17.16 -3.89
N ARG A 149 16.58 17.62 -5.00
CA ARG A 149 16.73 16.84 -6.23
C ARG A 149 18.04 16.06 -6.28
N GLU A 150 18.85 16.15 -5.24
CA GLU A 150 20.09 15.40 -5.16
C GLU A 150 19.83 13.89 -5.24
N PRO A 151 20.73 13.12 -5.88
CA PRO A 151 20.68 11.67 -5.83
C PRO A 151 20.90 11.20 -4.39
N ASP A 152 20.28 10.08 -4.03
CA ASP A 152 20.52 9.36 -2.77
C ASP A 152 20.20 10.10 -1.46
N ILE A 153 19.33 11.11 -1.51
CA ILE A 153 18.82 11.74 -0.27
C ILE A 153 18.15 10.70 0.60
N TYR A 154 18.63 10.64 1.84
CA TYR A 154 18.06 9.84 2.90
C TYR A 154 17.46 10.80 3.94
N PRO A 155 16.14 11.05 3.91
CA PRO A 155 15.49 12.11 4.71
C PRO A 155 15.27 11.65 6.16
N VAL A 156 16.32 11.17 6.81
CA VAL A 156 16.28 10.66 8.18
C VAL A 156 17.24 11.48 9.03
N ILE A 157 16.75 12.02 10.14
CA ILE A 157 17.58 12.77 11.09
C ILE A 157 18.65 11.86 11.71
N GLU A 158 19.69 12.46 12.29
CA GLU A 158 20.72 11.71 13.01
C GLU A 158 20.11 10.82 14.12
N GLY A 159 20.49 9.54 14.14
CA GLY A 159 19.94 8.54 15.07
C GLY A 159 18.55 7.99 14.70
N GLY A 160 17.92 8.51 13.64
CA GLY A 160 16.68 7.99 13.08
C GLY A 160 16.90 6.75 12.19
N ARG A 161 15.81 6.11 11.78
CA ARG A 161 15.83 5.03 10.79
C ARG A 161 14.53 4.97 9.99
N HIS A 162 14.56 4.37 8.80
CA HIS A 162 13.33 3.91 8.18
C HIS A 162 12.88 2.58 8.80
N GLN A 163 11.64 2.20 8.52
CA GLN A 163 10.99 0.96 8.91
C GLN A 163 10.45 0.25 7.66
N LYS A 164 10.12 -1.02 7.78
CA LYS A 164 9.48 -1.80 6.71
C LYS A 164 8.08 -2.20 7.14
N LEU A 165 7.13 -2.13 6.22
CA LEU A 165 5.81 -2.73 6.45
C LEU A 165 5.95 -4.26 6.57
N PRO A 166 5.22 -4.92 7.49
CA PRO A 166 5.26 -6.36 7.60
C PRO A 166 4.76 -7.03 6.31
N GLU A 167 5.41 -8.13 5.92
CA GLU A 167 4.89 -8.99 4.86
C GLU A 167 3.51 -9.53 5.25
N GLY A 168 2.60 -9.62 4.28
CA GLY A 168 1.25 -10.12 4.46
C GLY A 168 0.31 -9.20 5.24
N ALA A 169 0.77 -8.13 5.89
CA ALA A 169 -0.11 -7.18 6.57
C ALA A 169 -0.88 -6.30 5.58
N ILE A 170 -2.12 -5.94 5.95
CA ILE A 170 -2.91 -4.92 5.26
C ILE A 170 -2.56 -3.58 5.88
N CYS A 171 -1.83 -2.74 5.15
CA CYS A 171 -1.37 -1.45 5.65
C CYS A 171 -1.96 -0.30 4.85
N VAL A 172 -2.55 0.70 5.51
CA VAL A 172 -3.08 1.91 4.88
C VAL A 172 -2.24 3.11 5.30
N LEU A 173 -1.67 3.80 4.31
CA LEU A 173 -0.79 4.95 4.49
C LEU A 173 -1.53 6.21 4.07
N LYS A 174 -1.63 7.22 4.94
CA LYS A 174 -2.17 8.54 4.54
C LYS A 174 -1.24 9.23 3.54
N GLY A 175 -1.81 9.71 2.44
CA GLY A 175 -1.13 10.59 1.50
C GLY A 175 -1.41 12.06 1.80
N SER A 176 -0.82 12.97 1.01
CA SER A 176 -0.94 14.40 1.24
C SER A 176 -2.34 14.96 0.98
N ALA A 177 -3.20 14.22 0.26
CA ALA A 177 -4.56 14.65 -0.04
C ALA A 177 -5.59 14.24 1.04
N TRP A 178 -5.16 13.54 2.12
CA TRP A 178 -6.04 13.03 3.18
C TRP A 178 -6.97 14.10 3.76
N SER A 179 -6.39 15.23 4.20
CA SER A 179 -7.18 16.28 4.85
C SER A 179 -8.17 16.97 3.91
N ALA A 180 -7.81 17.09 2.63
CA ALA A 180 -8.65 17.75 1.62
C ALA A 180 -9.77 16.84 1.09
N SER A 181 -9.58 15.52 1.16
CA SER A 181 -10.47 14.56 0.48
C SER A 181 -11.27 13.67 1.44
N VAL A 182 -10.84 13.55 2.70
CA VAL A 182 -11.43 12.60 3.65
C VAL A 182 -11.76 13.24 5.00
N ALA A 183 -10.80 13.85 5.68
CA ALA A 183 -11.00 14.26 7.08
C ALA A 183 -11.63 15.64 7.27
N ASP A 184 -11.70 16.48 6.22
CA ASP A 184 -12.14 17.90 6.23
C ASP A 184 -11.73 18.65 7.51
N SER A 185 -10.50 18.41 7.98
CA SER A 185 -10.04 18.89 9.28
C SER A 185 -9.56 20.34 9.24
N GLY A 186 -9.51 20.96 8.05
CA GLY A 186 -8.89 22.26 7.79
C GLY A 186 -7.36 22.30 8.01
N VAL A 187 -6.75 21.22 8.49
CA VAL A 187 -5.31 21.13 8.77
C VAL A 187 -4.65 20.19 7.75
N PRO A 188 -3.72 20.68 6.90
CA PRO A 188 -3.03 19.84 5.94
C PRO A 188 -2.24 18.72 6.61
N PHE A 189 -2.48 17.48 6.19
CA PHE A 189 -1.63 16.34 6.53
C PHE A 189 -0.52 16.23 5.49
N ALA A 190 0.73 16.17 5.94
CA ALA A 190 1.88 16.24 5.05
C ALA A 190 2.22 14.90 4.36
N GLY A 191 1.46 13.83 4.66
CA GLY A 191 1.59 12.51 4.05
C GLY A 191 2.72 11.66 4.63
N VAL A 192 2.53 10.33 4.61
CA VAL A 192 3.55 9.35 5.01
C VAL A 192 4.66 9.30 3.97
N VAL A 193 5.90 9.50 4.42
CA VAL A 193 7.09 9.38 3.58
C VAL A 193 7.49 7.93 3.44
N HIS A 194 7.47 7.42 2.21
CA HIS A 194 7.74 6.01 1.92
C HIS A 194 8.43 5.80 0.56
N ARG A 195 8.94 4.58 0.33
CA ARG A 195 9.58 4.17 -0.92
C ARG A 195 9.46 2.67 -1.15
N SER A 196 9.71 2.26 -2.40
CA SER A 196 9.94 0.85 -2.70
C SER A 196 11.35 0.44 -2.19
N PRO A 197 11.50 -0.60 -1.36
CA PRO A 197 12.80 -1.17 -1.03
C PRO A 197 13.52 -1.70 -2.27
N ALA A 198 14.85 -1.86 -2.14
CA ALA A 198 15.61 -2.75 -3.00
C ALA A 198 15.17 -4.21 -2.78
N ALA A 199 14.95 -4.94 -3.87
CA ALA A 199 14.47 -6.32 -3.84
C ALA A 199 15.17 -7.15 -4.95
N PRO A 200 16.49 -7.40 -4.84
CA PRO A 200 17.23 -8.14 -5.87
C PRO A 200 16.71 -9.56 -6.07
N GLU A 201 16.24 -10.19 -4.99
CA GLU A 201 15.61 -11.52 -5.01
C GLU A 201 14.13 -11.47 -5.46
N GLY A 202 13.58 -10.28 -5.67
CA GLY A 202 12.20 -10.05 -6.05
C GLY A 202 11.26 -9.75 -4.89
N ARG A 203 10.13 -9.10 -5.19
CA ARG A 203 8.99 -8.93 -4.29
C ARG A 203 7.69 -8.97 -5.07
N MET A 204 6.60 -9.33 -4.41
CA MET A 204 5.25 -9.20 -4.95
C MET A 204 4.45 -8.20 -4.11
N LEU A 205 3.94 -7.16 -4.76
CA LEU A 205 3.22 -6.06 -4.13
C LEU A 205 1.83 -5.90 -4.75
N MET A 206 0.85 -5.70 -3.89
CA MET A 206 -0.48 -5.24 -4.21
C MET A 206 -0.71 -3.85 -3.61
N SER A 207 -1.26 -2.94 -4.41
CA SER A 207 -1.68 -1.61 -3.95
C SER A 207 -3.08 -1.27 -4.42
N LEU A 208 -3.89 -0.68 -3.54
CA LEU A 208 -5.22 -0.16 -3.84
C LEU A 208 -5.30 1.34 -3.52
N ASP A 209 -5.86 2.10 -4.44
CA ASP A 209 -6.05 3.53 -4.35
C ASP A 209 -7.57 3.84 -4.40
N PRO A 210 -8.13 4.55 -3.41
CA PRO A 210 -9.54 4.94 -3.43
C PRO A 210 -9.77 6.07 -4.44
N LEU A 211 -10.84 5.95 -5.23
CA LEU A 211 -11.24 6.95 -6.23
C LEU A 211 -12.67 7.40 -5.94
N ASN A 212 -12.86 8.73 -5.84
CA ASN A 212 -14.16 9.34 -5.56
C ASN A 212 -14.86 9.85 -6.83
N ASP A 213 -14.12 9.98 -7.93
CA ASP A 213 -14.63 10.31 -9.26
C ASP A 213 -14.15 9.25 -10.25
N VAL A 214 -15.08 8.63 -10.97
CA VAL A 214 -14.78 7.77 -12.13
C VAL A 214 -15.14 8.60 -13.37
N GLU A 215 -14.22 9.45 -13.83
CA GLU A 215 -14.32 10.03 -15.17
C GLU A 215 -13.98 9.01 -16.25
#